data_AF-A0A940AML0-F1
#
_entry.id   AF-A0A940AML0-F1
#
_cell.length_a   1.000
_cell.length_b   1.000
_cell.length_c   1.000
_cell.angle_alpha   90.00
_cell.angle_beta   90.00
_cell.angle_gamma   90.00
#
_symmetry.space_group_name_H-M   'P 1'
#
loop_
_entity.id
_entity.type
_entity.pdbx_description
1 polymer ?
#
loop_
_entity_poly.entity_id
_entity_poly.type
_entity_poly.pdbx_seq_one_letter_code
_entity_poly.pdbx_strand_id
1 'polypeptide(L)'
;MIIHCEYCGTEYNSLKGVCPHCGSAPAGNKELEEKKELDARIAEEERKGNAEMMKRQIEEWDREHPERFRATPKQTAIIKLVALCIMVVLIVVGIVVGVSLAK
;
A
#
# COMPACT_ATOMS: atom_id res chain seq x y z
N MET A 1 21.89 15.05 18.54
CA MET A 1 22.81 15.49 17.47
C MET A 1 23.29 16.88 17.86
N ILE A 2 24.59 17.08 18.02
CA ILE A 2 25.16 18.41 18.27
C ILE A 2 25.43 19.04 16.90
N ILE A 3 25.00 20.28 16.71
CA ILE A 3 25.18 21.06 15.48
C ILE A 3 25.92 22.35 15.80
N HIS A 4 26.64 22.86 14.82
CA HIS A 4 27.36 24.13 14.91
C HIS A 4 26.49 25.27 14.38
N CYS A 5 26.44 26.39 15.09
CA CYS A 5 25.75 27.58 14.59
C CYS A 5 26.61 28.31 13.56
N GLU A 6 26.17 28.38 12.30
CA GLU A 6 26.90 29.06 11.21
C GLU A 6 27.15 30.56 11.48
N TYR A 7 26.34 31.20 12.32
CA TYR A 7 26.46 32.64 12.63
C TYR A 7 27.44 32.97 13.75
N CYS A 8 27.38 32.25 14.88
CA CYS A 8 28.16 32.58 16.08
C CYS A 8 29.16 31.50 16.50
N GLY A 9 29.21 30.40 15.76
CA GLY A 9 30.14 29.30 15.99
C GLY A 9 29.85 28.41 17.20
N THR A 10 28.75 28.65 17.91
CA THR A 10 28.41 27.89 19.12
C THR A 10 27.90 26.51 18.77
N GLU A 11 28.43 25.49 19.44
CA GLU A 11 27.91 24.12 19.38
C GLU A 11 26.69 23.97 20.31
N TYR A 12 25.59 23.45 19.77
CA TYR A 12 24.36 23.26 20.54
C TYR A 12 23.56 22.05 20.06
N ASN A 13 22.62 21.58 20.88
CA ASN A 13 21.78 20.43 20.55
C ASN A 13 20.71 20.83 19.54
N SER A 14 20.65 20.12 18.40
CA SER A 14 19.68 20.39 17.33
C SER A 14 18.22 20.27 17.77
N LEU A 15 17.93 19.50 18.83
CA LEU A 15 16.58 19.37 19.39
C LEU A 15 16.02 20.69 19.95
N LYS A 16 16.87 21.67 20.26
CA LYS A 16 16.43 22.97 20.78
C LYS A 16 15.86 23.89 19.69
N GLY A 17 16.00 23.54 18.41
CA GLY A 17 15.37 24.25 17.29
C GLY A 17 15.91 25.66 16.98
N VAL A 18 16.69 26.27 17.89
CA VAL A 18 17.38 27.57 17.73
C VAL A 18 18.69 27.57 18.51
N CYS A 19 19.67 28.35 18.04
CA CYS A 19 20.93 28.55 18.75
C CYS A 19 20.68 29.32 20.06
N PRO A 20 21.12 28.81 21.23
CA PRO A 20 20.91 29.47 22.51
C PRO A 20 21.77 30.74 22.70
N HIS A 21 22.78 30.95 21.84
CA HIS A 21 23.70 32.08 21.95
C HIS A 21 23.26 33.29 21.11
N CYS A 22 22.88 33.08 19.84
CA CYS A 22 22.48 34.17 18.94
C CYS A 22 21.00 34.15 18.53
N GLY A 23 20.24 33.12 18.90
CA GLY A 23 18.83 32.98 18.52
C GLY A 23 18.59 32.60 17.05
N SER A 24 19.65 32.45 16.24
CA SER A 24 19.51 31.98 14.86
C SER A 24 18.91 30.56 14.84
N ALA A 25 17.95 30.34 13.96
CA ALA A 25 17.54 28.97 13.63
C ALA A 25 18.77 28.18 13.12
N PRO A 26 18.83 26.85 13.35
CA PRO A 26 19.71 25.98 12.58
C PRO A 26 19.56 26.37 11.12
N ALA A 27 20.66 26.47 10.39
CA ALA A 27 20.62 26.70 8.96
C ALA A 27 19.65 25.68 8.37
N GLY A 28 18.43 26.12 8.07
CA GLY A 28 17.38 25.32 7.49
C GLY A 28 17.90 24.95 6.13
N ASN A 29 18.35 23.71 6.04
CA ASN A 29 19.24 23.25 5.00
C ASN A 29 18.45 23.30 3.70
N LYS A 30 18.58 24.38 2.93
CA LYS A 30 18.00 24.52 1.59
C LYS A 30 18.29 23.26 0.76
N GLU A 31 19.49 22.72 0.93
CA GLU A 31 19.93 21.46 0.34
C GLU A 31 19.09 20.24 0.77
N LEU A 32 18.58 20.23 2.01
CA LEU A 32 17.65 19.19 2.50
C LEU A 32 16.23 19.39 1.96
N GLU A 33 15.78 20.63 1.77
CA GLU A 33 14.49 20.91 1.11
C GLU A 33 14.55 20.54 -0.37
N GLU A 34 15.59 20.96 -1.09
CA GLU A 34 15.83 20.61 -2.50
C GLU A 34 15.94 19.09 -2.68
N LYS A 35 16.62 18.39 -1.75
CA LYS A 35 16.70 16.93 -1.77
C LYS A 35 15.33 16.28 -1.56
N LYS A 36 14.51 16.78 -0.63
CA LYS A 36 13.14 16.27 -0.42
C LYS A 36 12.26 16.48 -1.65
N GLU A 37 12.37 17.63 -2.31
CA GLU A 37 11.63 17.91 -3.54
C GLU A 37 12.08 16.97 -4.68
N LEU A 38 13.38 16.74 -4.82
CA LEU A 38 13.90 15.79 -5.82
C LEU A 38 13.43 14.37 -5.55
N ASP A 39 13.52 13.90 -4.30
CA ASP A 39 13.07 12.56 -3.89
C ASP A 39 11.55 12.40 -4.13
N ALA A 40 10.75 13.44 -3.87
CA ALA A 40 9.32 13.43 -4.15
C ALA A 40 9.00 13.32 -5.65
N ARG A 41 9.76 14.02 -6.50
CA ARG A 41 9.61 13.95 -7.96
C ARG A 41 9.98 12.57 -8.50
N ILE A 42 11.08 11.98 -8.04
CA ILE A 42 11.51 10.63 -8.43
C ILE A 42 10.43 9.61 -8.03
N ALA A 43 9.91 9.69 -6.80
CA ALA A 43 8.86 8.77 -6.34
C ALA A 43 7.56 8.90 -7.16
N GLU A 44 7.20 10.10 -7.63
CA GLU A 44 6.04 10.29 -8.51
C GLU A 44 6.28 9.71 -9.90
N GLU A 45 7.48 9.89 -10.46
CA GLU A 45 7.86 9.34 -11.76
C GLU A 45 7.90 7.81 -11.74
N GLU A 46 8.45 7.21 -10.69
CA GLU A 46 8.42 5.76 -10.48
C GLU A 46 6.98 5.23 -10.34
N ARG A 47 6.10 5.94 -9.63
CA ARG A 47 4.69 5.56 -9.53
C ARG A 47 4.00 5.59 -10.89
N LYS A 48 4.25 6.62 -11.71
CA LYS A 48 3.70 6.73 -13.06
C LYS A 48 4.24 5.62 -13.95
N GLY A 49 5.55 5.40 -13.97
CA GLY A 49 6.19 4.35 -14.75
C GLY A 49 5.73 2.95 -14.36
N ASN A 50 5.61 2.67 -13.07
CA ASN A 50 5.11 1.38 -12.58
C ASN A 50 3.62 1.18 -12.91
N ALA A 51 2.80 2.21 -12.80
CA ALA A 51 1.39 2.14 -13.21
C ALA A 51 1.23 1.89 -14.71
N GLU A 52 2.07 2.51 -15.55
CA GLU A 52 2.09 2.26 -17.00
C GLU A 52 2.58 0.84 -17.33
N MET A 53 3.63 0.37 -16.68
CA MET A 53 4.09 -1.02 -16.82
C MET A 53 3.02 -2.02 -16.42
N MET A 54 2.35 -1.79 -15.28
CA MET A 54 1.27 -2.66 -14.81
C MET A 54 0.10 -2.70 -15.79
N LYS A 55 -0.26 -1.57 -16.41
CA LYS A 55 -1.28 -1.55 -17.48
C LYS A 55 -0.86 -2.39 -18.67
N ARG A 56 0.37 -2.25 -19.15
CA ARG A 56 0.88 -3.05 -20.28
C ARG A 56 0.86 -4.55 -19.97
N GLN A 57 1.28 -4.94 -18.77
CA GLN A 57 1.21 -6.33 -18.33
C GLN A 57 -0.23 -6.85 -18.28
N ILE A 58 -1.19 -6.05 -17.83
CA ILE A 58 -2.61 -6.42 -17.83
C ILE A 58 -3.12 -6.60 -19.27
N GLU A 59 -2.78 -5.69 -20.18
CA GLU A 59 -3.18 -5.76 -21.60
C GLU A 59 -2.54 -6.94 -22.35
N GLU A 60 -1.29 -7.26 -22.06
CA GLU A 60 -0.60 -8.45 -22.58
C GLU A 60 -1.23 -9.72 -22.01
N TRP A 61 -1.43 -9.77 -20.70
CA TRP A 61 -2.09 -10.90 -20.04
C TRP A 61 -3.51 -11.13 -20.58
N ASP A 62 -4.30 -10.07 -20.76
CA ASP A 62 -5.66 -10.15 -21.32
C ASP A 62 -5.66 -10.60 -22.79
N ARG A 63 -4.60 -10.29 -23.55
CA ARG A 63 -4.41 -10.81 -24.92
C ARG A 63 -4.07 -12.30 -24.94
N GLU A 64 -3.21 -12.74 -24.02
CA GLU A 64 -2.83 -14.15 -23.90
C GLU A 64 -3.96 -15.02 -23.32
N HIS A 65 -4.83 -14.43 -22.50
CA HIS A 65 -5.93 -15.12 -21.83
C HIS A 65 -7.30 -14.46 -22.16
N PRO A 66 -7.78 -14.58 -23.41
CA PRO A 66 -9.06 -14.01 -23.84
C PRO A 66 -10.26 -14.60 -23.08
N GLU A 67 -10.09 -15.79 -22.50
CA GLU A 67 -11.09 -16.46 -21.67
C GLU A 67 -11.05 -16.04 -20.19
N ARG A 68 -10.46 -14.89 -19.85
CA ARG A 68 -10.84 -14.25 -18.57
C ARG A 68 -12.33 -13.99 -18.64
N PHE A 69 -13.07 -14.97 -18.13
CA PHE A 69 -14.47 -14.96 -17.79
C PHE A 69 -14.61 -13.77 -16.85
N ARG A 70 -14.80 -12.57 -17.42
CA ARG A 70 -15.31 -11.42 -16.69
C ARG A 70 -16.59 -11.97 -16.11
N ALA A 71 -16.55 -12.38 -14.85
CA ALA A 71 -17.65 -13.03 -14.21
C ALA A 71 -18.78 -12.01 -14.27
N THR A 72 -19.66 -12.20 -15.24
CA THR A 72 -20.74 -11.26 -15.46
C THR A 72 -21.53 -11.24 -14.15
N PRO A 73 -22.21 -10.14 -13.80
CA PRO A 73 -23.00 -10.09 -12.58
C PRO A 73 -23.97 -11.29 -12.47
N LYS A 74 -24.40 -11.85 -13.61
CA LYS A 74 -25.19 -13.08 -13.70
C LYS A 74 -24.43 -14.35 -13.26
N GLN A 75 -23.17 -14.51 -13.66
CA GLN A 75 -22.36 -15.67 -13.29
C GLN A 75 -21.94 -15.65 -11.82
N THR A 76 -21.65 -14.47 -11.27
CA THR A 76 -21.36 -14.35 -9.83
C THR A 76 -22.60 -14.67 -8.97
N ALA A 77 -23.80 -14.32 -9.43
CA ALA A 77 -25.05 -14.70 -8.77
C ALA A 77 -25.27 -16.22 -8.78
N ILE A 78 -25.00 -16.88 -9.91
CA ILE A 78 -25.11 -18.35 -10.03
C ILE A 78 -24.09 -19.04 -9.12
N ILE A 79 -22.83 -18.59 -9.12
CA ILE A 79 -21.78 -19.17 -8.26
C ILE A 79 -22.14 -19.03 -6.78
N LYS A 80 -22.66 -17.87 -6.35
CA LYS A 80 -23.12 -17.66 -4.97
C LYS A 80 -24.27 -18.60 -4.60
N LEU A 81 -25.22 -18.80 -5.50
CA LEU A 81 -26.36 -19.69 -5.27
C LEU A 81 -25.92 -21.16 -5.16
N VAL A 82 -25.02 -21.60 -6.05
CA VAL A 82 -24.45 -22.96 -5.99
C VAL A 82 -23.66 -23.18 -4.70
N ALA A 83 -22.82 -22.20 -4.30
CA ALA A 83 -22.06 -22.29 -3.06
C ALA A 83 -22.98 -22.38 -1.83
N LEU A 84 -24.08 -21.62 -1.80
CA LEU A 84 -25.06 -21.68 -0.73
C LEU A 84 -25.77 -23.05 -0.67
N CYS A 85 -26.15 -23.61 -1.83
CA CYS A 85 -26.73 -24.96 -1.88
C CYS A 85 -25.77 -26.02 -1.34
N ILE A 86 -24.49 -25.98 -1.72
CA ILE A 86 -23.48 -26.94 -1.23
C ILE A 86 -23.34 -26.81 0.29
N MET A 87 -23.26 -25.59 0.82
CA MET A 87 -23.18 -25.35 2.26
C MET A 87 -24.37 -25.94 3.02
N VAL A 88 -25.59 -25.75 2.51
CA VAL A 88 -26.80 -26.32 3.12
C VAL A 88 -26.75 -27.84 3.12
N VAL A 89 -26.35 -28.47 2.00
CA VAL A 89 -26.23 -29.93 1.91
C VAL A 89 -25.20 -30.46 2.92
N LEU A 90 -24.04 -29.82 3.04
CA LEU A 90 -23.01 -30.23 4.00
C LEU A 90 -23.51 -30.13 5.46
N ILE A 91 -24.26 -29.09 5.79
CA ILE A 91 -24.85 -28.95 7.12
C ILE A 91 -25.86 -30.07 7.38
N VAL A 92 -26.76 -30.36 6.44
CA VAL A 92 -27.75 -31.43 6.59
C VAL A 92 -27.07 -32.79 6.74
N VAL A 93 -26.08 -33.10 5.91
CA VAL A 93 -25.31 -34.35 6.03
C VAL A 93 -24.58 -34.41 7.37
N GLY A 94 -23.93 -33.32 7.79
CA GLY A 94 -23.24 -33.24 9.07
C GLY A 94 -24.18 -33.49 10.26
N ILE A 95 -25.39 -32.94 10.23
CA ILE A 95 -26.41 -33.18 11.26
C ILE A 95 -26.86 -34.63 11.24
N VAL A 96 -27.17 -35.20 10.06
CA VAL A 96 -27.63 -36.60 9.95
C VAL A 96 -26.56 -37.59 10.43
N VAL A 97 -25.30 -37.37 10.02
CA VAL A 97 -24.16 -38.19 10.45
C VAL A 97 -23.89 -38.00 11.93
N GLY A 98 -23.92 -36.75 12.42
CA GLY A 98 -23.72 -36.44 13.84
C GLY A 98 -24.78 -37.08 14.74
N VAL A 99 -26.05 -37.04 14.33
CA VAL A 99 -27.17 -37.71 15.03
C VAL A 99 -27.04 -39.24 14.96
N SER A 100 -26.52 -39.78 13.86
CA SER A 100 -26.30 -41.24 13.71
C SER A 100 -25.11 -41.75 14.53
N LEU A 101 -24.09 -40.91 14.77
CA LEU A 101 -22.94 -41.26 15.62
C LEU A 101 -23.21 -41.06 17.11
N ALA A 102 -24.20 -40.23 17.46
CA ALA A 102 -24.61 -39.97 18.84
C ALA A 102 -25.63 -40.98 19.39
N LYS A 103 -26.05 -41.96 18.60
CA LYS A 103 -27.07 -42.96 18.93
C LYS A 103 -26.44 -44.35 19.04
#